data_AF-A0A2H6A731-F1
#
_entry.id   AF-A0A2H6A731-F1
#
_cell.length_a   1.000
_cell.length_b   1.000
_cell.length_c   1.000
_cell.angle_alpha   90.00
_cell.angle_beta   90.00
_cell.angle_gamma   90.00
#
_symmetry.space_group_name_H-M   'P 1'
#
loop_
_entity.id
_entity.type
_entity.pdbx_description
1 polymer ?
#
loop_
_entity_poly.entity_id
_entity_poly.type
_entity_poly.pdbx_seq_one_letter_code
_entity_poly.pdbx_strand_id
1 'polypeptide(L)'
;MKNKIILLPLLVILVFPVLVGAQQITNQPTDIKIDKQNTKDKFIELKNIREKAESVVKELKGEKIKSEEEIEQKLKTFQDERRKAIEEKKSELLERAKQIREEKKEEIEKIKEEFRQKIQQIKDEKKIILAERLSEKINNVNRKITNAYLRHLDHLEEVLNKIEDRTLKIETKREVDLSETKDLIDKARNKIDEVRTAVLGQQAKEYVVEIESVENLEEAFRNTVQQMIEDHKKVRDEIKDVVLSIRNVVLSIKDALKNSAGAQENNQNGNSTNEGTE
;
A
#
# COMPACT_ATOMS: atom_id res chain seq x y z
N MET A 1 58.46 -16.06 -54.44
CA MET A 1 57.00 -16.05 -54.24
C MET A 1 56.66 -17.12 -53.19
N LYS A 2 56.09 -16.67 -52.06
CA LYS A 2 55.34 -17.36 -51.00
C LYS A 2 55.61 -18.86 -50.75
N ASN A 3 56.37 -19.12 -49.69
CA ASN A 3 56.30 -20.38 -48.94
C ASN A 3 55.10 -20.38 -47.99
N LYS A 4 54.53 -21.57 -47.84
CA LYS A 4 53.40 -21.96 -47.01
C LYS A 4 53.88 -22.46 -45.63
N ILE A 5 53.07 -22.15 -44.61
CA ILE A 5 52.59 -23.06 -43.54
C ILE A 5 53.46 -23.29 -42.27
N ILE A 6 52.83 -22.90 -41.14
CA ILE A 6 52.84 -23.43 -39.75
C ILE A 6 54.08 -23.20 -38.85
N LEU A 7 53.89 -22.46 -37.74
CA LEU A 7 54.08 -22.92 -36.34
C LEU A 7 53.84 -21.74 -35.35
N LEU A 8 52.87 -21.88 -34.43
CA LEU A 8 52.92 -21.29 -33.07
C LEU A 8 53.76 -22.26 -32.18
N PRO A 9 54.28 -21.92 -30.98
CA PRO A 9 53.98 -20.76 -30.12
C PRO A 9 55.22 -20.09 -29.44
N LEU A 10 55.09 -18.85 -28.94
CA LEU A 10 55.95 -18.37 -27.85
C LEU A 10 55.26 -17.32 -26.95
N LEU A 11 54.84 -17.84 -25.80
CA LEU A 11 54.80 -17.26 -24.46
C LEU A 11 55.40 -15.85 -24.29
N VAL A 12 54.55 -14.86 -24.00
CA VAL A 12 54.92 -13.64 -23.26
C VAL A 12 53.97 -13.52 -22.08
N ILE A 13 54.53 -13.77 -20.91
CA ILE A 13 53.97 -13.48 -19.59
C ILE A 13 53.88 -11.96 -19.45
N LEU A 14 52.68 -11.42 -19.36
CA LEU A 14 52.44 -10.07 -18.84
C LEU A 14 51.60 -10.22 -17.57
N VAL A 15 52.31 -10.17 -16.44
CA VAL A 15 51.78 -10.01 -15.10
C VAL A 15 51.05 -8.67 -15.04
N PHE A 16 49.73 -8.69 -15.02
CA PHE A 16 48.94 -7.53 -14.59
C PHE A 16 48.35 -7.83 -13.20
N PRO A 17 48.51 -6.90 -12.24
CA PRO A 17 48.17 -7.13 -10.85
C PRO A 17 46.66 -7.31 -10.66
N VAL A 18 46.38 -8.29 -9.82
CA VAL A 18 45.12 -8.53 -9.13
C VAL A 18 44.59 -7.22 -8.56
N LEU A 19 43.56 -6.65 -9.20
CA LEU A 19 42.67 -5.70 -8.56
C LEU A 19 41.42 -6.47 -8.14
N VAL A 20 41.50 -7.05 -6.94
CA VAL A 20 40.32 -7.47 -6.18
C VAL A 20 39.56 -6.19 -5.84
N GLY A 21 38.72 -5.77 -6.78
CA GLY A 21 37.59 -4.92 -6.45
C GLY A 21 36.63 -5.80 -5.68
N ALA A 22 36.70 -5.75 -4.35
CA ALA A 22 35.61 -6.16 -3.49
C ALA A 22 34.41 -5.25 -3.82
N GLN A 23 33.62 -5.65 -4.81
CA GLN A 23 32.24 -5.19 -4.90
C GLN A 23 31.56 -5.76 -3.65
N GLN A 24 31.34 -4.91 -2.66
CA GLN A 24 30.33 -5.15 -1.64
C GLN A 24 29.00 -5.24 -2.39
N ILE A 25 28.63 -6.46 -2.77
CA ILE A 25 27.31 -6.76 -3.32
C ILE A 25 26.36 -6.58 -2.15
N THR A 26 25.63 -5.48 -2.18
CA THR A 26 24.62 -5.17 -1.17
C THR A 26 23.52 -6.24 -1.25
N ASN A 27 23.36 -7.01 -0.18
CA ASN A 27 22.28 -7.98 0.05
C ASN A 27 20.90 -7.29 0.00
N GLN A 28 20.41 -6.94 -1.17
CA GLN A 28 19.07 -6.37 -1.34
C GLN A 28 18.19 -7.34 -2.13
N PRO A 29 17.01 -7.72 -1.61
CA PRO A 29 16.00 -8.41 -2.37
C PRO A 29 15.67 -7.49 -3.51
N THR A 30 15.35 -8.09 -4.65
CA THR A 30 14.92 -7.35 -5.84
C THR A 30 13.76 -6.43 -5.46
N ASP A 31 14.09 -5.15 -5.31
CA ASP A 31 13.17 -4.16 -4.76
C ASP A 31 12.18 -3.83 -5.88
N ILE A 32 11.01 -4.47 -5.81
CA ILE A 32 9.90 -4.23 -6.74
C ILE A 32 9.37 -2.81 -6.49
N LYS A 33 9.92 -1.84 -7.24
CA LYS A 33 9.47 -0.45 -7.21
C LYS A 33 8.16 -0.35 -7.99
N ILE A 34 7.04 -0.30 -7.28
CA ILE A 34 5.76 0.05 -7.90
C ILE A 34 5.82 1.54 -8.25
N ASP A 35 5.67 1.83 -9.55
CA ASP A 35 5.90 3.14 -10.15
C ASP A 35 5.01 4.25 -9.55
N LYS A 36 5.67 5.35 -9.14
CA LYS A 36 5.05 6.54 -8.55
C LYS A 36 4.26 7.36 -9.57
N GLN A 37 4.48 7.24 -10.89
CA GLN A 37 3.71 8.02 -11.88
C GLN A 37 2.20 7.72 -11.81
N ASN A 38 1.81 6.49 -11.46
CA ASN A 38 0.40 6.10 -11.28
C ASN A 38 -0.28 6.78 -10.07
N THR A 39 0.47 7.46 -9.18
CA THR A 39 -0.15 8.29 -8.11
C THR A 39 -0.72 9.61 -8.62
N LYS A 40 -0.28 10.09 -9.79
CA LYS A 40 -0.86 11.29 -10.43
C LYS A 40 -2.19 10.98 -11.11
N ASP A 41 -2.31 9.83 -11.76
CA ASP A 41 -3.57 9.37 -12.36
C ASP A 41 -4.62 9.09 -11.28
N LYS A 42 -4.20 8.56 -10.12
CA LYS A 42 -5.04 8.43 -8.92
C LYS A 42 -5.65 9.75 -8.44
N PHE A 43 -4.97 10.89 -8.60
CA PHE A 43 -5.48 12.20 -8.20
C PHE A 43 -6.65 12.68 -9.09
N ILE A 44 -6.73 12.19 -10.33
CA ILE A 44 -7.74 12.57 -11.31
C ILE A 44 -9.08 11.85 -11.05
N GLU A 45 -9.06 10.56 -10.70
CA GLU A 45 -10.28 9.81 -10.38
C GLU A 45 -10.95 10.28 -9.08
N LEU A 46 -10.17 10.59 -8.04
CA LEU A 46 -10.71 11.11 -6.77
C LEU A 46 -11.35 12.48 -6.96
N LYS A 47 -10.77 13.31 -7.82
CA LYS A 47 -11.32 14.61 -8.17
C LYS A 47 -12.68 14.47 -8.87
N ASN A 48 -12.82 13.50 -9.78
CA ASN A 48 -14.09 13.21 -10.45
C ASN A 48 -15.15 12.65 -9.47
N ILE A 49 -14.74 11.82 -8.50
CA ILE A 49 -15.65 11.30 -7.46
C ILE A 49 -16.10 12.41 -6.51
N ARG A 50 -15.19 13.33 -6.14
CA ARG A 50 -15.49 14.51 -5.32
C ARG A 50 -16.44 15.47 -6.03
N GLU A 51 -16.16 15.81 -7.30
CA GLU A 51 -17.02 16.70 -8.09
C GLU A 51 -18.44 16.13 -8.22
N LYS A 52 -18.57 14.80 -8.37
CA LYS A 52 -19.86 14.11 -8.33
C LYS A 52 -20.51 14.10 -6.93
N ALA A 53 -19.73 13.96 -5.85
CA ALA A 53 -20.26 14.03 -4.48
C ALA A 53 -20.82 15.43 -4.18
N GLU A 54 -20.08 16.47 -4.58
CA GLU A 54 -20.45 17.87 -4.43
C GLU A 54 -21.68 18.20 -5.30
N SER A 55 -21.78 17.67 -6.52
CA SER A 55 -22.96 17.84 -7.37
C SER A 55 -24.20 17.17 -6.78
N VAL A 56 -24.08 15.94 -6.25
CA VAL A 56 -25.19 15.24 -5.58
C VAL A 56 -25.66 16.02 -4.37
N VAL A 57 -24.74 16.48 -3.50
CA VAL A 57 -25.12 17.28 -2.32
C VAL A 57 -25.75 18.62 -2.71
N LYS A 58 -25.24 19.27 -3.76
CA LYS A 58 -25.78 20.55 -4.25
C LYS A 58 -27.18 20.39 -4.87
N GLU A 59 -27.42 19.32 -5.64
CA GLU A 59 -28.75 18.97 -6.13
C GLU A 59 -29.72 18.69 -4.98
N LEU A 60 -29.29 17.92 -3.97
CA LEU A 60 -30.11 17.57 -2.81
C LEU A 60 -30.43 18.77 -1.91
N LYS A 61 -29.54 19.77 -1.80
CA LYS A 61 -29.77 21.01 -1.06
C LYS A 61 -30.57 22.05 -1.86
N GLY A 62 -30.50 22.02 -3.19
CA GLY A 62 -31.14 23.00 -4.09
C GLY A 62 -32.60 22.69 -4.45
N GLU A 63 -33.00 21.42 -4.44
CA GLU A 63 -34.37 21.01 -4.74
C GLU A 63 -35.22 20.99 -3.47
N LYS A 64 -36.09 22.01 -3.28
CA LYS A 64 -37.10 22.05 -2.21
C LYS A 64 -38.03 20.83 -2.33
N ILE A 65 -37.78 19.83 -1.47
CA ILE A 65 -38.63 18.68 -1.16
C ILE A 65 -38.79 17.70 -2.33
N LYS A 66 -37.81 16.81 -2.47
CA LYS A 66 -38.04 15.44 -2.94
C LYS A 66 -38.27 14.55 -1.72
N SER A 67 -39.11 13.52 -1.84
CA SER A 67 -39.39 12.61 -0.73
C SER A 67 -38.08 12.05 -0.15
N GLU A 68 -38.06 11.73 1.16
CA GLU A 68 -36.88 11.12 1.80
C GLU A 68 -36.37 9.89 1.01
N GLU A 69 -37.28 9.19 0.32
CA GLU A 69 -36.98 8.07 -0.57
C GLU A 69 -36.15 8.44 -1.81
N GLU A 70 -36.39 9.57 -2.46
CA GLU A 70 -35.60 9.99 -3.64
C GLU A 70 -34.18 10.43 -3.25
N ILE A 71 -34.04 11.06 -2.08
CA ILE A 71 -32.73 11.38 -1.49
C ILE A 71 -31.96 10.09 -1.19
N GLU A 72 -32.64 9.12 -0.58
CA GLU A 72 -32.04 7.83 -0.23
C GLU A 72 -31.67 7.02 -1.48
N GLN A 73 -32.48 7.07 -2.54
CA GLN A 73 -32.16 6.42 -3.82
C GLN A 73 -30.92 7.04 -4.48
N LYS A 74 -30.86 8.37 -4.63
CA LYS A 74 -29.68 9.05 -5.21
C LYS A 74 -28.41 8.75 -4.41
N LEU A 75 -28.50 8.72 -3.08
CA LEU A 75 -27.39 8.37 -2.21
C LEU A 75 -26.94 6.92 -2.41
N LYS A 76 -27.89 5.97 -2.51
CA LYS A 76 -27.60 4.56 -2.78
C LYS A 76 -26.94 4.36 -4.15
N THR A 77 -27.44 5.00 -5.20
CA THR A 77 -26.84 4.90 -6.54
C THR A 77 -25.41 5.41 -6.55
N PHE A 78 -25.16 6.55 -5.91
CA PHE A 78 -23.81 7.10 -5.76
C PHE A 78 -22.89 6.16 -4.95
N GLN A 79 -23.39 5.54 -3.88
CA GLN A 79 -22.64 4.54 -3.11
C GLN A 79 -22.26 3.31 -3.94
N ASP A 80 -23.19 2.80 -4.76
CA ASP A 80 -22.97 1.61 -5.57
C ASP A 80 -21.98 1.85 -6.72
N GLU A 81 -22.08 2.99 -7.42
CA GLU A 81 -21.10 3.38 -8.44
C GLU A 81 -19.69 3.49 -7.85
N ARG A 82 -19.57 4.05 -6.65
CA ARG A 82 -18.28 4.15 -5.97
C ARG A 82 -17.72 2.82 -5.53
N ARG A 83 -18.56 1.92 -5.01
CA ARG A 83 -18.12 0.55 -4.66
C ARG A 83 -17.55 -0.17 -5.87
N LYS A 84 -18.17 -0.02 -7.04
CA LYS A 84 -17.67 -0.61 -8.29
C LYS A 84 -16.30 -0.06 -8.67
N ALA A 85 -16.12 1.27 -8.63
CA ALA A 85 -14.84 1.90 -8.95
C ALA A 85 -13.71 1.41 -8.01
N ILE A 86 -14.01 1.19 -6.73
CA ILE A 86 -13.05 0.64 -5.75
C ILE A 86 -12.67 -0.80 -6.12
N GLU A 87 -13.64 -1.64 -6.45
CA GLU A 87 -13.40 -3.04 -6.78
C GLU A 87 -12.59 -3.18 -8.07
N GLU A 88 -12.88 -2.37 -9.08
CA GLU A 88 -12.12 -2.31 -10.33
C GLU A 88 -10.65 -1.94 -10.05
N LYS A 89 -10.43 -0.89 -9.25
CA LYS A 89 -9.08 -0.47 -8.86
C LYS A 89 -8.33 -1.54 -8.06
N LYS A 90 -9.02 -2.25 -7.18
CA LYS A 90 -8.45 -3.39 -6.44
C LYS A 90 -8.00 -4.48 -7.40
N SER A 91 -8.80 -4.80 -8.41
CA SER A 91 -8.48 -5.81 -9.41
C SER A 91 -7.24 -5.43 -10.24
N GLU A 92 -7.12 -4.17 -10.64
CA GLU A 92 -5.98 -3.67 -11.40
C GLU A 92 -4.67 -3.75 -10.61
N LEU A 93 -4.70 -3.35 -9.33
CA LEU A 93 -3.53 -3.42 -8.45
C LEU A 93 -3.06 -4.87 -8.23
N LEU A 94 -3.99 -5.81 -8.09
CA LEU A 94 -3.68 -7.22 -7.97
C LEU A 94 -3.02 -7.76 -9.23
N GLU A 95 -3.53 -7.38 -10.40
CA GLU A 95 -2.97 -7.87 -11.68
C GLU A 95 -1.57 -7.32 -11.92
N ARG A 96 -1.34 -6.05 -11.61
CA ARG A 96 0.00 -5.44 -11.68
C ARG A 96 1.00 -6.12 -10.74
N ALA A 97 0.58 -6.47 -9.53
CA ALA A 97 1.43 -7.21 -8.60
C ALA A 97 1.83 -8.61 -9.13
N LYS A 98 0.90 -9.29 -9.83
CA LYS A 98 1.22 -10.56 -10.50
C LYS A 98 2.21 -10.39 -11.64
N GLN A 99 2.01 -9.37 -12.49
CA GLN A 99 2.89 -9.10 -13.63
C GLN A 99 4.34 -8.89 -13.18
N ILE A 100 4.55 -8.06 -12.16
CA ILE A 100 5.92 -7.79 -11.68
C ILE A 100 6.57 -9.06 -11.11
N ARG A 101 5.78 -9.90 -10.44
CA ARG A 101 6.29 -11.19 -9.95
C ARG A 101 6.72 -12.11 -11.09
N GLU A 102 5.96 -12.14 -12.18
CA GLU A 102 6.30 -12.95 -13.35
C GLU A 102 7.55 -12.42 -14.06
N GLU A 103 7.71 -11.09 -14.18
CA GLU A 103 8.90 -10.45 -14.75
C GLU A 103 10.20 -10.80 -14.01
N LYS A 104 10.12 -11.05 -12.70
CA LYS A 104 11.27 -11.36 -11.85
C LYS A 104 11.50 -12.84 -11.59
N LYS A 105 10.63 -13.70 -12.11
CA LYS A 105 10.63 -15.13 -11.84
C LYS A 105 11.92 -15.82 -12.26
N GLU A 106 12.42 -15.55 -13.47
CA GLU A 106 13.63 -16.20 -13.99
C GLU A 106 14.87 -15.83 -13.16
N GLU A 107 14.98 -14.56 -12.77
CA GLU A 107 16.06 -14.06 -11.90
C GLU A 107 16.02 -14.76 -10.54
N ILE A 108 14.84 -14.87 -9.93
CA ILE A 108 14.64 -15.53 -8.64
C ILE A 108 14.97 -17.03 -8.71
N GLU A 109 14.50 -17.73 -9.76
CA GLU A 109 14.77 -19.16 -9.92
C GLU A 109 16.26 -19.43 -10.10
N LYS A 110 16.99 -18.55 -10.80
CA LYS A 110 18.45 -18.65 -10.91
C LYS A 110 19.13 -18.56 -9.53
N ILE A 111 18.76 -17.58 -8.71
CA ILE A 111 19.36 -17.39 -7.37
C ILE A 111 19.03 -18.59 -6.46
N LYS A 112 17.80 -19.12 -6.53
CA LYS A 112 17.41 -20.33 -5.79
C LYS A 112 18.24 -21.55 -6.19
N GLU A 113 18.49 -21.71 -7.48
CA GLU A 113 19.29 -22.82 -7.99
C GLU A 113 20.76 -22.70 -7.55
N GLU A 114 21.34 -21.50 -7.63
CA GLU A 114 22.68 -21.23 -7.09
C GLU A 114 22.76 -21.51 -5.58
N PHE A 115 21.72 -21.14 -4.81
CA PHE A 115 21.63 -21.47 -3.39
C PHE A 115 21.60 -22.98 -3.16
N ARG A 116 20.75 -23.73 -3.89
CA ARG A 116 20.65 -25.20 -3.80
C ARG A 116 21.99 -25.88 -4.10
N GLN A 117 22.68 -25.45 -5.15
CA GLN A 117 23.98 -26.00 -5.54
C GLN A 117 25.03 -25.77 -4.45
N LYS A 118 25.03 -24.59 -3.83
CA LYS A 118 25.98 -24.25 -2.76
C LYS A 118 25.69 -25.02 -1.46
N ILE A 119 24.43 -25.18 -1.06
CA ILE A 119 24.11 -25.95 0.16
C ILE A 119 24.35 -27.47 -0.01
N GLN A 120 24.32 -28.01 -1.22
CA GLN A 120 24.67 -29.42 -1.47
C GLN A 120 26.14 -29.75 -1.18
N GLN A 121 27.01 -28.74 -1.06
CA GLN A 121 28.41 -28.91 -0.66
C GLN A 121 28.55 -29.19 0.86
N ILE A 122 27.47 -29.04 1.64
CA ILE A 122 27.44 -29.30 3.08
C ILE A 122 27.42 -30.81 3.33
N LYS A 123 28.34 -31.30 4.17
CA LYS A 123 28.40 -32.74 4.50
C LYS A 123 27.22 -33.23 5.34
N ASP A 124 26.60 -32.35 6.12
CA ASP A 124 25.52 -32.69 7.04
C ASP A 124 24.15 -32.54 6.36
N GLU A 125 23.54 -33.67 6.01
CA GLU A 125 22.21 -33.73 5.38
C GLU A 125 21.13 -33.03 6.21
N LYS A 126 21.22 -33.05 7.55
CA LYS A 126 20.23 -32.36 8.39
C LYS A 126 20.31 -30.85 8.23
N LYS A 127 21.52 -30.30 8.01
CA LYS A 127 21.71 -28.87 7.76
C LYS A 127 21.18 -28.46 6.40
N ILE A 128 21.34 -29.30 5.37
CA ILE A 128 20.77 -29.06 4.04
C ILE A 128 19.25 -28.95 4.14
N ILE A 129 18.60 -29.98 4.72
CA ILE A 129 17.14 -30.02 4.86
C ILE A 129 16.63 -28.83 5.68
N LEU A 130 17.36 -28.44 6.73
CA LEU A 130 16.98 -27.28 7.56
C LEU A 130 17.10 -25.97 6.78
N ALA A 131 18.17 -25.79 6.00
CA ALA A 131 18.38 -24.59 5.18
C ALA A 131 17.28 -24.43 4.13
N GLU A 132 16.94 -25.50 3.40
CA GLU A 132 15.84 -25.48 2.43
C GLU A 132 14.50 -25.12 3.10
N ARG A 133 14.17 -25.79 4.20
CA ARG A 133 12.94 -25.52 4.96
C ARG A 133 12.90 -24.09 5.49
N LEU A 134 14.03 -23.54 5.93
CA LEU A 134 14.08 -22.18 6.45
C LEU A 134 13.89 -21.16 5.32
N SER A 135 14.51 -21.37 4.16
CA SER A 135 14.33 -20.54 2.97
C SER A 135 12.86 -20.49 2.52
N GLU A 136 12.20 -21.65 2.47
CA GLU A 136 10.76 -21.71 2.18
C GLU A 136 9.92 -21.04 3.26
N LYS A 137 10.28 -21.23 4.54
CA LYS A 137 9.55 -20.67 5.67
C LYS A 137 9.55 -19.15 5.67
N ILE A 138 10.66 -18.49 5.32
CA ILE A 138 10.74 -17.02 5.23
C ILE A 138 9.69 -16.49 4.24
N ASN A 139 9.63 -17.07 3.05
CA ASN A 139 8.69 -16.67 2.01
C ASN A 139 7.23 -17.00 2.36
N ASN A 140 6.99 -18.13 3.03
CA ASN A 140 5.68 -18.46 3.58
C ASN A 140 5.21 -17.45 4.63
N VAL A 141 6.12 -16.99 5.50
CA VAL A 141 5.83 -15.97 6.51
C VAL A 141 5.50 -14.64 5.85
N ASN A 142 6.28 -14.20 4.85
CA ASN A 142 5.98 -12.97 4.10
C ASN A 142 4.55 -13.00 3.53
N ARG A 143 4.18 -14.07 2.81
CA ARG A 143 2.83 -14.25 2.26
C ARG A 143 1.74 -14.23 3.34
N LYS A 144 1.95 -14.94 4.44
CA LYS A 144 0.96 -15.01 5.53
C LYS A 144 0.71 -13.65 6.15
N ILE A 145 1.79 -12.89 6.39
CA ILE A 145 1.72 -11.55 7.00
C ILE A 145 1.08 -10.55 6.04
N THR A 146 1.48 -10.51 4.77
CA THR A 146 0.89 -9.58 3.79
C THR A 146 -0.59 -9.88 3.54
N ASN A 147 -1.00 -11.14 3.48
CA ASN A 147 -2.41 -11.52 3.42
C ASN A 147 -3.21 -11.01 4.64
N ALA A 148 -2.60 -11.01 5.82
CA ALA A 148 -3.24 -10.44 7.01
C ALA A 148 -3.37 -8.91 6.91
N TYR A 149 -2.35 -8.21 6.39
CA TYR A 149 -2.41 -6.77 6.14
C TYR A 149 -3.48 -6.39 5.13
N LEU A 150 -3.60 -7.11 4.01
CA LEU A 150 -4.65 -6.85 3.01
C LEU A 150 -6.05 -6.98 3.62
N ARG A 151 -6.31 -8.03 4.41
CA ARG A 151 -7.59 -8.18 5.12
C ARG A 151 -7.85 -7.06 6.11
N HIS A 152 -6.81 -6.58 6.79
CA HIS A 152 -6.94 -5.46 7.72
C HIS A 152 -7.26 -4.16 6.99
N LEU A 153 -6.61 -3.90 5.84
CA LEU A 153 -6.91 -2.75 4.99
C LEU A 153 -8.34 -2.81 4.44
N ASP A 154 -8.82 -3.98 4.02
CA ASP A 154 -10.22 -4.17 3.59
C ASP A 154 -11.20 -3.81 4.72
N HIS A 155 -10.90 -4.18 5.96
CA HIS A 155 -11.71 -3.78 7.11
C HIS A 155 -11.65 -2.27 7.39
N LEU A 156 -10.48 -1.64 7.28
CA LEU A 156 -10.33 -0.19 7.46
C LEU A 156 -11.09 0.60 6.38
N GLU A 157 -11.10 0.10 5.14
CA GLU A 157 -11.90 0.67 4.05
C GLU A 157 -13.40 0.54 4.32
N GLU A 158 -13.87 -0.61 4.83
CA GLU A 158 -15.26 -0.80 5.23
C GLU A 158 -15.67 0.19 6.34
N VAL A 159 -14.79 0.42 7.32
CA VAL A 159 -15.00 1.41 8.38
C VAL A 159 -15.08 2.82 7.80
N LEU A 160 -14.17 3.19 6.89
CA LEU A 160 -14.17 4.49 6.24
C LEU A 160 -15.46 4.72 5.42
N ASN A 161 -15.94 3.69 4.73
CA ASN A 161 -17.21 3.74 3.99
C ASN A 161 -18.40 4.06 4.92
N LYS A 162 -18.46 3.40 6.09
CA LYS A 162 -19.50 3.67 7.09
C LYS A 162 -19.41 5.10 7.65
N ILE A 163 -18.20 5.62 7.84
CA ILE A 163 -17.98 6.99 8.31
C ILE A 163 -18.44 8.01 7.27
N GLU A 164 -18.12 7.76 6.01
CA GLU A 164 -18.56 8.61 4.90
C GLU A 164 -20.07 8.61 4.73
N ASP A 165 -20.72 7.45 4.79
CA ASP A 165 -22.19 7.34 4.77
C ASP A 165 -22.83 8.16 5.90
N ARG A 166 -22.21 8.14 7.09
CA ARG A 166 -22.66 8.95 8.23
C ARG A 166 -22.42 10.44 8.00
N THR A 167 -21.31 10.81 7.36
CA THR A 167 -20.97 12.20 7.01
C THR A 167 -22.05 12.78 6.09
N LEU A 168 -22.39 12.07 5.01
CA LEU A 168 -23.43 12.49 4.07
C LEU A 168 -24.80 12.62 4.75
N LYS A 169 -25.17 11.66 5.62
CA LYS A 169 -26.42 11.74 6.39
C LYS A 169 -26.46 12.95 7.34
N ILE A 170 -25.34 13.27 8.00
CA ILE A 170 -25.28 14.43 8.91
C ILE A 170 -25.43 15.73 8.11
N GLU A 171 -24.69 15.88 7.02
CA GLU A 171 -24.72 17.08 6.19
C GLU A 171 -26.12 17.34 5.61
N THR A 172 -26.80 16.29 5.13
CA THR A 172 -28.15 16.43 4.56
C THR A 172 -29.22 16.65 5.62
N LYS A 173 -29.18 15.92 6.76
CA LYS A 173 -30.26 15.97 7.76
C LYS A 173 -30.10 17.07 8.81
N ARG A 174 -28.88 17.52 9.07
CA ARG A 174 -28.58 18.51 10.11
C ARG A 174 -28.04 19.83 9.55
N GLU A 175 -27.89 19.92 8.23
CA GLU A 175 -27.40 21.11 7.53
C GLU A 175 -26.04 21.60 8.04
N VAL A 176 -25.22 20.68 8.57
CA VAL A 176 -23.86 20.98 9.04
C VAL A 176 -22.90 20.92 7.86
N ASP A 177 -22.06 21.94 7.68
CA ASP A 177 -20.97 21.89 6.71
C ASP A 177 -19.90 20.88 7.17
N LEU A 178 -19.63 19.90 6.31
CA LEU A 178 -18.66 18.83 6.53
C LEU A 178 -17.63 18.78 5.39
N SER A 179 -17.43 19.89 4.68
CA SER A 179 -16.44 20.03 3.61
C SER A 179 -15.03 19.56 4.05
N GLU A 180 -14.55 20.02 5.20
CA GLU A 180 -13.26 19.60 5.76
C GLU A 180 -13.22 18.09 6.10
N THR A 181 -14.31 17.53 6.60
CA THR A 181 -14.42 16.10 6.88
C THR A 181 -14.32 15.28 5.60
N LYS A 182 -14.96 15.72 4.51
CA LYS A 182 -14.88 15.07 3.20
C LYS A 182 -13.44 15.07 2.67
N ASP A 183 -12.73 16.20 2.79
CA ASP A 183 -11.32 16.27 2.42
C ASP A 183 -10.45 15.29 3.23
N LEU A 184 -10.76 15.09 4.51
CA LEU A 184 -10.08 14.08 5.35
C LEU A 184 -10.43 12.65 4.95
N ILE A 185 -11.67 12.37 4.52
CA ILE A 185 -12.09 11.07 4.01
C ILE A 185 -11.29 10.72 2.75
N ASP A 186 -11.18 11.66 1.81
CA ASP A 186 -10.41 11.46 0.57
C ASP A 186 -8.94 11.19 0.89
N LYS A 187 -8.34 11.97 1.80
CA LYS A 187 -6.96 11.74 2.27
C LYS A 187 -6.78 10.36 2.89
N ALA A 188 -7.70 9.93 3.76
CA ALA A 188 -7.65 8.61 4.39
C ALA A 188 -7.76 7.49 3.35
N ARG A 189 -8.62 7.65 2.34
CA ARG A 189 -8.77 6.67 1.26
C ARG A 189 -7.54 6.58 0.38
N ASN A 190 -6.93 7.70 0.04
CA ASN A 190 -5.67 7.73 -0.71
C ASN A 190 -4.57 6.99 0.05
N LYS A 191 -4.50 7.22 1.35
CA LYS A 191 -3.55 6.53 2.21
C LYS A 191 -3.82 5.02 2.20
N ILE A 192 -5.07 4.56 2.28
CA ILE A 192 -5.41 3.13 2.15
C ILE A 192 -4.86 2.56 0.83
N ASP A 193 -5.05 3.24 -0.30
CA ASP A 193 -4.60 2.79 -1.60
C ASP A 193 -3.07 2.76 -1.74
N GLU A 194 -2.38 3.76 -1.19
CA GLU A 194 -0.92 3.80 -1.12
C GLU A 194 -0.39 2.60 -0.32
N VAL A 195 -0.93 2.37 0.87
CA VAL A 195 -0.49 1.27 1.75
C VAL A 195 -0.86 -0.09 1.16
N ARG A 196 -2.02 -0.23 0.51
CA ARG A 196 -2.39 -1.44 -0.23
C ARG A 196 -1.36 -1.74 -1.32
N THR A 197 -0.94 -0.71 -2.05
CA THR A 197 0.12 -0.83 -3.06
C THR A 197 1.43 -1.29 -2.41
N ALA A 198 1.84 -0.71 -1.29
CA ALA A 198 3.04 -1.12 -0.56
C ALA A 198 2.96 -2.58 -0.05
N VAL A 199 1.81 -3.01 0.48
CA VAL A 199 1.58 -4.39 0.92
C VAL A 199 1.65 -5.37 -0.25
N LEU A 200 1.11 -5.04 -1.41
CA LEU A 200 1.19 -5.87 -2.62
C LEU A 200 2.63 -5.96 -3.14
N GLY A 201 3.37 -4.85 -3.12
CA GLY A 201 4.80 -4.85 -3.43
C GLY A 201 5.58 -5.76 -2.47
N GLN A 202 5.30 -5.65 -1.18
CA GLN A 202 5.87 -6.52 -0.16
C GLN A 202 5.50 -8.00 -0.37
N GLN A 203 4.26 -8.29 -0.77
CA GLN A 203 3.78 -9.65 -1.03
C GLN A 203 4.49 -10.30 -2.23
N ALA A 204 4.81 -9.49 -3.25
CA ALA A 204 5.52 -9.92 -4.44
C ALA A 204 7.01 -10.16 -4.19
N LYS A 205 7.60 -9.60 -3.12
CA LYS A 205 9.00 -9.86 -2.75
C LYS A 205 9.22 -11.33 -2.40
N GLU A 206 10.28 -11.88 -2.97
CA GLU A 206 10.79 -13.20 -2.64
C GLU A 206 12.16 -13.06 -1.96
N TYR A 207 12.22 -13.55 -0.73
CA TYR A 207 13.41 -13.50 0.11
C TYR A 207 14.25 -14.73 -0.19
N VAL A 208 15.23 -14.57 -1.09
CA VAL A 208 16.19 -15.63 -1.40
C VAL A 208 17.44 -15.41 -0.54
N VAL A 209 17.99 -16.51 -0.04
CA VAL A 209 19.22 -16.49 0.76
C VAL A 209 20.38 -16.65 -0.20
N GLU A 210 21.23 -15.64 -0.27
CA GLU A 210 22.46 -15.68 -1.04
C GLU A 210 23.62 -16.02 -0.11
N ILE A 211 24.41 -17.03 -0.50
CA ILE A 211 25.59 -17.46 0.26
C ILE A 211 26.81 -17.41 -0.65
N GLU A 212 27.90 -16.83 -0.15
CA GLU A 212 29.21 -16.87 -0.82
C GLU A 212 29.94 -18.18 -0.52
N SER A 213 29.86 -18.63 0.74
CA SER A 213 30.40 -19.90 1.21
C SER A 213 29.51 -20.54 2.28
N VAL A 214 29.77 -21.81 2.58
CA VAL A 214 28.99 -22.59 3.57
C VAL A 214 29.17 -22.06 4.99
N GLU A 215 30.33 -21.50 5.31
CA GLU A 215 30.65 -20.96 6.64
C GLU A 215 29.77 -19.75 6.98
N ASN A 216 29.30 -19.02 5.96
CA ASN A 216 28.50 -17.80 6.10
C ASN A 216 26.98 -18.08 6.10
N LEU A 217 26.55 -19.34 6.11
CA LEU A 217 25.14 -19.72 5.97
C LEU A 217 24.24 -19.09 7.05
N GLU A 218 24.67 -19.14 8.32
CA GLU A 218 23.88 -18.59 9.44
C GLU A 218 23.72 -17.07 9.30
N GLU A 219 24.80 -16.38 8.98
CA GLU A 219 24.81 -14.93 8.80
C GLU A 219 23.92 -14.52 7.62
N ALA A 220 23.99 -15.24 6.50
CA ALA A 220 23.13 -15.00 5.34
C ALA A 220 21.64 -15.11 5.71
N PHE A 221 21.24 -16.17 6.41
CA PHE A 221 19.86 -16.33 6.88
C PHE A 221 19.45 -15.20 7.83
N ARG A 222 20.31 -14.85 8.79
CA ARG A 222 20.05 -13.76 9.73
C ARG A 222 19.81 -12.44 9.00
N ASN A 223 20.62 -12.13 8.01
CA ASN A 223 20.51 -10.92 7.21
C ASN A 223 19.22 -10.90 6.38
N THR A 224 18.88 -12.01 5.69
CA THR A 224 17.62 -12.11 4.93
C THR A 224 16.39 -11.97 5.83
N VAL A 225 16.40 -12.58 7.02
CA VAL A 225 15.31 -12.45 7.99
C VAL A 225 15.20 -11.03 8.53
N GLN A 226 16.33 -10.41 8.90
CA GLN A 226 16.37 -9.05 9.41
C GLN A 226 15.78 -8.07 8.40
N GLN A 227 16.10 -8.25 7.13
CA GLN A 227 15.57 -7.46 6.04
C GLN A 227 14.07 -7.63 5.85
N MET A 228 13.56 -8.87 5.91
CA MET A 228 12.11 -9.12 5.88
C MET A 228 11.41 -8.43 7.07
N ILE A 229 12.02 -8.43 8.26
CA ILE A 229 11.49 -7.77 9.45
C ILE A 229 11.42 -6.25 9.24
N GLU A 230 12.48 -5.64 8.71
CA GLU A 230 12.56 -4.21 8.45
C GLU A 230 11.56 -3.76 7.40
N ASP A 231 11.43 -4.52 6.31
CA ASP A 231 10.44 -4.28 5.27
C ASP A 231 9.01 -4.36 5.83
N HIS A 232 8.69 -5.39 6.61
CA HIS A 232 7.40 -5.47 7.29
C HIS A 232 7.19 -4.37 8.32
N LYS A 233 8.24 -3.85 8.96
CA LYS A 233 8.12 -2.72 9.90
C LYS A 233 7.64 -1.47 9.17
N LYS A 234 8.23 -1.15 8.01
CA LYS A 234 7.81 -0.02 7.16
C LYS A 234 6.32 -0.12 6.82
N VAL A 235 5.89 -1.29 6.34
CA VAL A 235 4.47 -1.55 5.99
C VAL A 235 3.55 -1.40 7.20
N ARG A 236 3.95 -1.88 8.39
CA ARG A 236 3.14 -1.70 9.61
C ARG A 236 3.01 -0.26 10.02
N ASP A 237 4.07 0.53 9.91
CA ASP A 237 4.04 1.94 10.27
C ASP A 237 3.13 2.72 9.31
N GLU A 238 3.17 2.41 8.01
CA GLU A 238 2.21 2.93 7.04
C GLU A 238 0.75 2.56 7.35
N ILE A 239 0.47 1.31 7.78
CA ILE A 239 -0.87 0.90 8.24
C ILE A 239 -1.32 1.72 9.46
N LYS A 240 -0.41 2.03 10.40
CA LYS A 240 -0.77 2.90 11.54
C LYS A 240 -1.17 4.29 11.09
N ASP A 241 -0.49 4.84 10.07
CA ASP A 241 -0.84 6.15 9.53
C ASP A 241 -2.26 6.15 8.91
N VAL A 242 -2.68 5.05 8.29
CA VAL A 242 -4.07 4.86 7.83
C VAL A 242 -5.03 4.95 9.01
N VAL A 243 -4.77 4.20 10.08
CA VAL A 243 -5.62 4.20 11.28
C VAL A 243 -5.72 5.60 11.90
N LEU A 244 -4.60 6.33 11.96
CA LEU A 244 -4.59 7.72 12.43
C LEU A 244 -5.38 8.65 11.50
N SER A 245 -5.29 8.47 10.19
CA SER A 245 -6.05 9.24 9.21
C SER A 245 -7.56 9.04 9.39
N ILE A 246 -8.00 7.79 9.56
CA ILE A 246 -9.42 7.47 9.85
C ILE A 246 -9.85 8.07 11.19
N ARG A 247 -9.01 8.00 12.22
CA ARG A 247 -9.29 8.63 13.51
C ARG A 247 -9.50 10.15 13.37
N ASN A 248 -8.69 10.82 12.56
CA ASN A 248 -8.82 12.26 12.32
C ASN A 248 -10.14 12.61 11.64
N VAL A 249 -10.64 11.78 10.72
CA VAL A 249 -11.99 11.95 10.15
C VAL A 249 -13.05 11.94 11.24
N VAL A 250 -13.00 10.96 12.15
CA VAL A 250 -13.98 10.84 13.24
C VAL A 250 -13.92 12.04 14.18
N LEU A 251 -12.72 12.54 14.48
CA LEU A 251 -12.55 13.74 15.30
C LEU A 251 -13.11 14.98 14.60
N SER A 252 -12.87 15.14 13.30
CA SER A 252 -13.43 16.24 12.50
C SER A 252 -14.95 16.26 12.53
N ILE A 253 -15.61 15.10 12.39
CA ILE A 253 -17.08 14.98 12.54
C ILE A 253 -17.53 15.44 13.93
N LYS A 254 -16.82 14.99 14.97
CA LYS A 254 -17.16 15.36 16.36
C LYS A 254 -17.05 16.86 16.58
N ASP A 255 -15.99 17.48 16.08
CA ASP A 255 -15.73 18.91 16.26
C ASP A 255 -16.74 19.75 15.47
N ALA A 256 -17.06 19.37 14.23
CA ALA A 256 -18.12 20.00 13.44
C ALA A 256 -19.48 19.97 14.15
N LEU A 257 -19.85 18.82 14.73
CA LEU A 257 -21.09 18.68 15.49
C LEU A 257 -21.11 19.50 16.78
N LYS A 258 -19.98 19.61 17.48
CA LYS A 258 -19.87 20.43 18.69
C LYS A 258 -20.03 21.91 18.36
N ASN A 259 -19.38 22.36 17.29
CA ASN A 259 -19.46 23.74 16.82
C ASN A 259 -20.88 24.11 16.37
N SER A 260 -21.59 23.19 15.69
CA SER A 260 -23.00 23.42 15.33
C SER A 260 -23.94 23.46 16.53
N ALA A 261 -23.67 22.69 17.59
CA ALA A 261 -24.49 22.69 18.81
C ALA A 261 -24.28 23.94 19.68
N GLY A 262 -23.03 24.39 19.85
CA GLY A 262 -22.72 25.62 20.60
C GLY A 262 -23.22 26.90 19.92
N ALA A 263 -23.38 26.89 18.60
CA ALA A 263 -24.00 28.00 17.86
C ALA A 263 -25.51 28.12 18.10
N GLN A 264 -26.21 27.04 18.50
CA GLN A 264 -27.64 27.06 18.76
C GLN A 264 -28.01 27.58 20.16
N GLU A 265 -27.17 27.38 21.18
CA GLU A 265 -27.40 27.93 22.54
C GLU A 265 -27.28 29.46 22.59
N ASN A 266 -26.35 30.06 21.84
CA ASN A 266 -26.19 31.52 21.81
C ASN A 266 -27.32 32.25 21.08
N ASN A 267 -28.08 31.57 20.21
CA ASN A 267 -29.16 32.19 19.44
C ASN A 267 -30.53 32.14 20.16
N GLN A 268 -30.67 31.34 21.23
CA GLN A 268 -31.88 31.33 22.07
C GLN A 268 -31.83 32.35 23.23
N ASN A 269 -30.64 32.75 23.68
CA ASN A 269 -30.48 33.75 24.75
C ASN A 269 -30.48 35.22 24.25
N GLY A 270 -30.51 35.46 22.94
CA GLY A 270 -30.53 36.81 22.35
C GLY A 270 -31.92 37.39 22.07
N ASN A 271 -33.00 36.64 22.32
CA ASN A 271 -34.36 37.03 21.91
C ASN A 271 -35.33 37.33 23.08
N SER A 272 -34.82 37.70 24.27
CA SER A 272 -35.64 37.94 25.47
C SER A 272 -35.53 39.35 26.09
N THR A 273 -34.98 40.33 25.38
CA THR A 273 -35.00 41.74 25.82
C THR A 273 -35.29 42.68 24.67
N ASN A 274 -36.55 42.75 24.22
CA ASN A 274 -37.10 43.99 23.67
C ASN A 274 -38.64 44.00 23.66
N GLU A 275 -39.26 43.96 24.83
CA GLU A 275 -40.63 44.46 25.01
C GLU A 275 -40.67 45.30 26.29
N GLY A 276 -40.84 46.61 26.14
CA GLY A 276 -41.18 47.49 27.26
C GLY A 276 -40.38 48.79 27.31
N THR A 277 -40.65 49.70 26.37
CA THR A 277 -40.89 51.13 26.64
C THR A 277 -41.23 51.82 25.33
N GLU A 278 -42.52 52.07 25.11
CA GLU A 278 -43.09 53.41 24.81
C GLU A 278 -44.61 53.33 24.83
#